data_AF-K2DZH0-F1
#
_entry.id   AF-K2DZH0-F1
#
_cell.length_a   1.000
_cell.length_b   1.000
_cell.length_c   1.000
_cell.angle_alpha   90.00
_cell.angle_beta   90.00
_cell.angle_gamma   90.00
#
_symmetry.space_group_name_H-M   'P 1'
#
loop_
_entity.id
_entity.type
_entity.pdbx_description
1 polymer ?
#
loop_
_entity_poly.entity_id
_entity_poly.type
_entity_poly.pdbx_seq_one_letter_code
_entity_poly.pdbx_strand_id
1 'polypeptide(L)'
;MDPAKTYLERTKKPAARRDLVEMQKTDAKYGVFAEGNLIAKSWYQIAPDSIESIFSQMITQINNGEVDIHSALQSASLAVTKMMNK
;
A
#
# COMPACT_ATOMS: atom_id res chain seq x y z
N MET A 1 -1.38 -30.89 4.52
CA MET A 1 -1.22 -29.62 5.28
C MET A 1 -1.29 -28.47 4.29
N ASP A 2 -2.08 -27.42 4.55
CA ASP A 2 -2.16 -26.23 3.68
C ASP A 2 -1.04 -25.25 4.07
N PRO A 3 -0.02 -25.03 3.21
CA PRO A 3 1.11 -24.15 3.53
C PRO A 3 0.69 -22.69 3.77
N ALA A 4 -0.36 -22.23 3.10
CA ALA A 4 -0.83 -20.84 3.24
C ALA A 4 -1.51 -20.62 4.59
N LYS A 5 -2.25 -21.62 5.09
CA LYS A 5 -2.81 -21.61 6.44
C LYS A 5 -1.71 -21.58 7.50
N THR A 6 -0.70 -22.44 7.36
CA THR A 6 0.47 -22.46 8.27
C THR A 6 1.21 -21.12 8.27
N TYR A 7 1.38 -20.51 7.09
CA TYR A 7 2.01 -19.19 6.98
C TYR A 7 1.19 -18.10 7.68
N LEU A 8 -0.12 -18.09 7.49
CA LEU A 8 -1.04 -17.15 8.15
C LEU A 8 -0.97 -17.28 9.67
N GLU A 9 -1.02 -18.50 10.20
CA GLU A 9 -0.95 -18.76 11.65
C GLU A 9 0.36 -18.25 12.27
N ARG A 10 1.48 -18.39 11.56
CA ARG A 10 2.82 -17.99 12.02
C ARG A 10 3.08 -16.49 11.90
N THR A 11 2.64 -15.88 10.81
CA THR A 11 3.02 -14.50 10.46
C THR A 11 1.96 -13.47 10.80
N LYS A 12 0.69 -13.91 10.96
CA LYS A 12 -0.48 -13.04 11.14
C LYS A 12 -0.62 -11.97 10.05
N LYS A 13 0.03 -12.15 8.89
CA LYS A 13 -0.10 -11.24 7.76
C LYS A 13 -1.49 -11.33 7.15
N PRO A 14 -2.04 -10.24 6.61
CA PRO A 14 -3.31 -10.27 5.87
C PRO A 14 -3.26 -11.31 4.74
N ALA A 15 -4.20 -12.25 4.73
CA ALA A 15 -4.25 -13.30 3.73
C ALA A 15 -4.72 -12.77 2.37
N ALA A 16 -4.19 -13.33 1.27
CA ALA A 16 -4.64 -12.99 -0.09
C ALA A 16 -5.71 -13.97 -0.62
N ARG A 17 -5.72 -15.21 -0.13
CA ARG A 17 -6.70 -16.23 -0.52
C ARG A 17 -8.03 -15.98 0.17
N ARG A 18 -9.13 -15.97 -0.59
CA ARG A 18 -10.47 -15.62 -0.10
C ARG A 18 -10.94 -16.49 1.07
N ASP A 19 -10.70 -17.79 1.02
CA ASP A 19 -11.06 -18.72 2.11
C ASP A 19 -10.33 -18.39 3.42
N LEU A 20 -9.05 -18.02 3.32
CA LEU A 20 -8.26 -17.59 4.48
C LEU A 20 -8.66 -16.19 4.98
N VAL A 21 -9.06 -15.30 4.07
CA VAL A 21 -9.57 -13.96 4.42
C VAL A 21 -10.84 -14.10 5.25
N GLU A 22 -11.81 -14.93 4.85
CA GLU A 22 -13.04 -15.13 5.64
C GLU A 22 -12.75 -15.64 7.06
N MET A 23 -11.76 -16.53 7.22
CA MET A 23 -11.32 -16.99 8.53
C MET A 23 -10.60 -15.90 9.35
N GLN A 24 -9.91 -14.96 8.71
CA GLN A 24 -9.17 -13.89 9.38
C GLN A 24 -10.06 -12.69 9.75
N LYS A 25 -11.18 -12.47 9.05
CA LYS A 25 -12.13 -11.37 9.34
C LYS A 25 -12.65 -11.38 10.77
N THR A 26 -12.79 -12.56 11.38
CA THR A 26 -13.25 -12.70 12.77
C THR A 26 -12.18 -12.34 13.81
N ASP A 27 -10.94 -12.09 13.39
CA ASP A 27 -9.86 -11.67 14.27
C ASP A 27 -9.99 -10.17 14.61
N ALA A 28 -10.14 -9.85 15.89
CA ALA A 28 -10.36 -8.47 16.37
C ALA A 28 -9.20 -7.51 16.05
N LYS A 29 -7.98 -8.03 15.82
CA LYS A 29 -6.79 -7.21 15.57
C LYS A 29 -6.45 -7.14 14.09
N TYR A 30 -6.64 -8.24 13.35
CA TYR A 30 -6.17 -8.37 11.97
C TYR A 30 -7.30 -8.40 10.93
N GLY A 31 -8.56 -8.54 11.35
CA GLY A 31 -9.71 -8.67 10.44
C GLY A 31 -9.86 -7.49 9.49
N VAL A 32 -9.72 -6.26 10.00
CA VAL A 32 -9.81 -5.02 9.18
C VAL A 32 -8.74 -4.96 8.09
N PHE A 33 -7.53 -5.48 8.35
CA PHE A 33 -6.45 -5.52 7.37
C PHE A 33 -6.65 -6.63 6.34
N ALA A 34 -7.27 -7.75 6.74
CA ALA A 34 -7.64 -8.83 5.82
C ALA A 34 -8.71 -8.38 4.82
N GLU A 35 -9.68 -7.57 5.25
CA GLU A 35 -10.66 -6.96 4.36
C GLU A 35 -10.04 -5.96 3.39
N GLY A 36 -9.02 -5.20 3.83
CA GLY A 36 -8.27 -4.28 2.98
C GLY A 36 -7.67 -4.94 1.74
N ASN A 37 -7.25 -6.21 1.84
CA ASN A 37 -6.73 -6.96 0.69
C ASN A 37 -7.77 -7.19 -0.42
N LEU A 38 -9.07 -7.18 -0.12
CA LEU A 38 -10.13 -7.38 -1.11
C LEU A 38 -10.35 -6.15 -2.00
N ILE A 39 -9.97 -4.97 -1.52
CA ILE A 39 -10.14 -3.69 -2.24
C ILE A 39 -8.81 -3.08 -2.68
N ALA A 40 -7.69 -3.70 -2.30
CA ALA A 40 -6.36 -3.26 -2.69
C ALA A 40 -6.21 -3.25 -4.21
N LYS A 41 -5.71 -2.14 -4.75
CA LYS A 41 -5.37 -2.00 -6.16
C LYS A 41 -3.85 -1.90 -6.29
N SER A 42 -3.31 -2.58 -7.28
CA SER A 42 -1.92 -2.42 -7.71
C SER A 42 -1.88 -1.81 -9.11
N TRP A 43 -0.75 -1.20 -9.42
CA TRP A 43 -0.45 -0.68 -10.74
C TRP A 43 1.04 -0.90 -11.03
N TYR A 44 1.40 -0.94 -12.30
CA TYR A 44 2.78 -1.16 -12.71
C TYR A 44 3.66 0.04 -12.35
N GLN A 45 4.80 -0.22 -11.72
CA GLN A 45 5.76 0.80 -11.28
C GLN A 45 7.16 0.40 -11.74
N ILE A 46 7.84 1.27 -12.49
CA ILE A 46 9.20 0.99 -13.00
C ILE A 46 10.25 0.94 -11.87
N ALA A 47 10.08 1.79 -10.86
CA ALA A 47 10.99 1.90 -9.71
C ALA A 47 10.17 2.17 -8.44
N PRO A 48 9.54 1.13 -7.84
CA PRO A 48 8.57 1.29 -6.75
C PRO A 48 9.14 2.04 -5.54
N ASP A 49 10.36 1.72 -5.10
CA ASP A 49 10.99 2.39 -3.95
C ASP A 49 11.21 3.89 -4.17
N SER A 50 11.52 4.28 -5.42
CA SER A 50 11.71 5.69 -5.78
C SER A 50 10.38 6.44 -5.85
N ILE A 51 9.33 5.80 -6.36
CA ILE A 51 7.97 6.34 -6.39
C ILE A 51 7.43 6.50 -4.97
N GLU A 52 7.68 5.53 -4.09
CA GLU A 52 7.32 5.60 -2.67
C GLU A 52 8.01 6.78 -1.96
N SER A 53 9.31 6.99 -2.23
CA SER A 53 10.04 8.15 -1.69
C SER A 53 9.43 9.49 -2.15
N ILE A 54 9.03 9.61 -3.42
CA ILE A 54 8.35 10.81 -3.94
C ILE A 54 7.05 11.07 -3.17
N PHE A 55 6.22 10.06 -2.96
CA PHE A 55 4.97 10.22 -2.22
C PHE A 55 5.20 10.53 -0.74
N SER A 56 6.19 9.89 -0.11
CA SER A 56 6.56 10.15 1.29
C SER A 56 7.01 11.60 1.49
N GLN A 57 7.84 12.12 0.58
CA GLN A 57 8.29 13.52 0.60
C GLN A 57 7.13 14.49 0.41
N MET A 58 6.25 14.23 -0.56
CA MET A 58 5.05 15.05 -0.80
C MET A 58 4.16 15.13 0.45
N ILE A 59 3.88 13.99 1.09
CA ILE A 59 3.05 13.94 2.31
C ILE A 59 3.73 14.71 3.44
N THR A 60 5.05 14.56 3.61
CA THR A 60 5.83 15.24 4.65
C THR A 60 5.77 16.77 4.45
N GLN A 61 5.99 17.24 3.22
CA GLN A 61 5.95 18.66 2.88
C GLN A 61 4.59 19.30 3.15
N ILE A 62 3.50 18.61 2.80
CA ILE A 62 2.14 19.07 3.07
C ILE A 62 1.90 19.13 4.58
N ASN A 63 2.26 18.08 5.32
CA ASN A 63 2.06 18.01 6.77
C ASN A 63 2.87 19.07 7.53
N ASN A 64 4.05 19.42 7.03
CA ASN A 64 4.91 20.46 7.59
C ASN A 64 4.48 21.89 7.19
N GLY A 65 3.54 22.02 6.24
CA GLY A 65 3.14 23.32 5.70
C GLY A 65 4.20 24.00 4.83
N GLU A 66 5.17 23.24 4.32
CA GLU A 66 6.26 23.75 3.46
C GLU A 66 5.75 24.14 2.06
N VAL A 67 4.70 23.46 1.59
CA VAL A 67 4.13 23.62 0.25
C VAL A 67 2.61 23.45 0.34
N ASP A 68 1.87 24.17 -0.50
CA ASP A 68 0.43 23.97 -0.62
C ASP A 68 0.10 22.62 -1.27
N ILE A 69 -1.09 22.08 -0.97
CA ILE A 69 -1.54 20.76 -1.41
C ILE A 69 -1.51 20.65 -2.95
N HIS A 70 -1.93 21.69 -3.66
CA HIS A 70 -2.03 21.63 -5.11
C HIS A 70 -0.63 21.55 -5.75
N SER A 71 0.29 22.42 -5.33
CA SER A 71 1.66 22.43 -5.82
C SER A 71 2.42 21.14 -5.48
N ALA A 72 2.20 20.58 -4.28
CA ALA A 72 2.80 19.32 -3.86
C ALA A 72 2.32 18.15 -4.73
N LEU A 73 1.01 18.03 -4.97
CA LEU A 73 0.43 17.01 -5.85
C LEU A 73 0.91 17.15 -7.30
N GLN A 74 0.96 18.37 -7.83
CA GLN A 74 1.44 18.64 -9.19
C GLN A 74 2.91 18.21 -9.34
N SER A 75 3.75 18.57 -8.37
CA SER A 75 5.18 18.23 -8.38
C SER A 75 5.41 16.72 -8.30
N ALA A 76 4.71 16.02 -7.40
CA ALA A 76 4.79 14.57 -7.29
C ALA A 76 4.30 13.86 -8.56
N SER A 77 3.17 14.30 -9.14
CA SER A 77 2.64 13.75 -10.38
C SER A 77 3.63 13.88 -11.54
N LEU A 78 4.30 15.03 -11.67
CA LEU A 78 5.32 15.25 -12.69
C LEU A 78 6.53 14.35 -12.48
N ALA A 79 7.01 14.22 -11.23
CA ALA A 79 8.15 13.37 -10.88
C ALA A 79 7.87 11.88 -11.19
N VAL A 80 6.70 11.37 -10.78
CA VAL A 80 6.27 9.99 -11.06
C VAL A 80 6.11 9.77 -12.57
N THR A 81 5.45 10.67 -13.29
CA THR A 81 5.27 10.56 -14.75
C THR A 81 6.60 10.52 -15.49
N LYS A 82 7.53 11.40 -15.11
CA LYS A 82 8.89 11.41 -15.70
C LYS A 82 9.63 10.11 -15.44
N MET A 83 9.45 9.52 -14.26
CA MET A 83 10.07 8.24 -13.91
C MET A 83 9.48 7.09 -14.74
N MET A 84 8.17 7.04 -14.89
CA MET A 84 7.46 6.02 -15.67
C MET A 84 7.79 6.05 -17.17
N ASN A 85 8.24 7.20 -17.69
CA ASN A 85 8.59 7.40 -19.09
C ASN A 85 10.09 7.24 -19.41
N LYS A 86 10.90 6.83 -18.42
CA LYS A 86 12.34 6.62 -18.58
C LYS A 86 12.63 5.21 -19.07
#